data_AF-A0A962ATL2-F1
#
_entry.id   AF-A0A962ATL2-F1
#
_cell.length_a   1.000
_cell.length_b   1.000
_cell.length_c   1.000
_cell.angle_alpha   90.00
_cell.angle_beta   90.00
_cell.angle_gamma   90.00
#
_symmetry.space_group_name_H-M   'P 1'
#
loop_
_entity.id
_entity.type
_entity.pdbx_description
1 polymer ?
#
loop_
_entity_poly.entity_id
_entity_poly.type
_entity_poly.pdbx_seq_one_letter_code
_entity_poly.pdbx_strand_id
1 'polypeptide(L)'
;MRERAPQWRRCRYKGQITAPPSRNSDLKSKWLLGALATIALLLAIPNIAAVLMMATLGLGLPLLGAGAVFLYGLAALGGARLFGRTGRRSLRLLGGGLAVLAVAVAPGALSQWQARVLEQKLRAADVARMLQPLAKTVELREPFISVLPSAPFETEPCGRECRALLMSGEVEWVRIIRQATQADLESATRFRMAAGAACPAAEAGQGAEARCVLVAPDNRARAELIVDATFLGRAAFADDRSSAPLAPNVRYGRRLTATMQGAHDPVFARTEASADVVTIPFLVWPSSRGMSSGGYEIWRVRQTIAPLSLAQMFGALGYARSMELAKTLSQGSANIHDPPAPEVVNRAVSALDLPANVAFNRTHLEFVNRWIARVVWTKPLPPQGVALVRRILLEPRMAWFGALDRLLTRPEVAPSLLPDMLDLLETRKLTAANDATRLSLIALRGASVSQLEPHRARIARMAAGHGPNADAMREIAARLR
;
A
#
# COMPACT_ATOMS: atom_id res chain seq x y z
N MET A 1 93.71 53.77 5.90
CA MET A 1 92.54 54.08 5.05
C MET A 1 91.39 53.16 5.42
N ARG A 2 90.28 53.77 5.83
CA ARG A 2 88.85 53.35 5.80
C ARG A 2 88.44 52.07 6.57
N GLU A 3 87.65 52.11 7.63
CA GLU A 3 86.30 52.67 7.93
C GLU A 3 85.12 51.69 7.75
N ARG A 4 84.29 51.65 8.81
CA ARG A 4 82.84 51.32 8.92
C ARG A 4 82.39 49.84 9.05
N ALA A 5 82.16 49.43 10.31
CA ALA A 5 80.86 49.35 11.03
C ALA A 5 79.58 48.85 10.28
N PRO A 6 78.51 48.51 11.02
CA PRO A 6 77.94 47.17 11.31
C PRO A 6 76.63 46.93 10.52
N GLN A 7 75.89 45.81 10.71
CA GLN A 7 74.44 45.87 11.00
C GLN A 7 73.67 44.50 11.10
N TRP A 8 73.03 44.29 12.27
CA TRP A 8 71.64 43.86 12.55
C TRP A 8 71.09 42.42 12.33
N ARG A 9 70.74 41.82 13.49
CA ARG A 9 69.46 41.18 13.90
C ARG A 9 68.85 40.03 13.05
N ARG A 10 68.61 38.90 13.72
CA ARG A 10 67.23 38.50 14.16
C ARG A 10 67.26 37.29 15.12
N CYS A 11 66.88 37.55 16.35
CA CYS A 11 66.36 36.55 17.29
C CYS A 11 65.07 35.93 16.71
N ARG A 12 64.94 34.60 16.79
CA ARG A 12 63.63 33.92 16.77
C ARG A 12 63.64 32.77 17.78
N TYR A 13 63.57 33.14 19.05
CA TYR A 13 63.15 32.25 20.12
C TYR A 13 61.63 32.05 19.97
N LYS A 14 61.21 31.02 19.23
CA LYS A 14 59.82 30.54 19.31
C LYS A 14 59.72 29.61 20.51
N GLY A 15 59.52 30.19 21.69
CA GLY A 15 58.97 29.46 22.82
C GLY A 15 57.59 28.95 22.44
N GLN A 16 57.49 27.65 22.13
CA GLN A 16 56.20 26.96 22.19
C GLN A 16 55.79 26.93 23.66
N ILE A 17 54.98 27.92 24.06
CA ILE A 17 54.20 27.84 25.29
C ILE A 17 53.18 26.72 25.04
N THR A 18 53.55 25.48 25.36
CA THR A 18 52.57 24.44 25.62
C THR A 18 51.85 24.86 26.89
N ALA A 19 50.76 25.62 26.72
CA ALA A 19 49.86 25.94 27.81
C ALA A 19 49.50 24.61 28.51
N PRO A 20 49.70 24.49 29.84
CA PRO A 20 49.33 23.28 30.56
C PRO A 20 47.84 23.02 30.28
N PRO A 21 47.44 21.78 30.00
CA PRO A 21 46.02 21.47 29.77
C PRO A 21 45.24 22.00 30.97
N SER A 22 44.37 22.99 30.72
CA SER A 22 43.68 23.67 31.79
C SER A 22 42.83 22.65 32.54
N ARG A 23 43.07 22.52 33.84
CA ARG A 23 42.36 21.63 34.78
C ARG A 23 40.83 21.78 34.69
N ASN A 24 40.37 22.93 34.19
CA ASN A 24 38.97 23.26 33.93
C ASN A 24 38.34 22.49 32.76
N SER A 25 39.10 22.02 31.77
CA SER A 25 38.57 21.29 30.62
C SER A 25 38.06 19.89 31.00
N ASP A 26 38.81 19.18 31.85
CA ASP A 26 38.40 17.87 32.39
C ASP A 26 37.20 17.99 33.34
N LEU A 27 37.12 19.07 34.12
CA LEU A 27 35.97 19.30 35.00
C LEU A 27 34.69 19.51 34.19
N LYS A 28 34.74 20.36 33.15
CA LYS A 28 33.59 20.64 32.27
C LYS A 28 33.09 19.40 31.53
N SER A 29 34.00 18.55 31.04
CA SER A 29 33.63 17.29 30.39
C SER A 29 32.92 16.33 31.35
N LYS A 30 33.42 16.19 32.59
CA LYS A 30 32.79 15.35 33.63
C LYS A 30 31.40 15.86 34.02
N TRP A 31 31.23 17.18 34.17
CA TRP A 31 29.93 17.79 34.46
C TRP A 31 28.93 17.58 33.33
N LEU A 32 29.33 17.73 32.07
CA LEU A 32 28.48 17.50 30.91
C LEU A 32 27.98 16.05 30.85
N LEU A 33 28.88 15.08 31.03
CA LEU A 33 28.53 13.65 31.04
C LEU A 33 27.63 13.29 32.22
N GLY A 34 27.90 13.87 33.40
CA GLY A 34 27.05 13.71 34.58
C GLY A 34 25.65 14.25 34.33
N ALA A 35 25.53 15.44 33.75
CA ALA A 35 24.24 16.03 33.38
C ALA A 35 23.49 15.16 32.35
N LEU A 36 24.18 14.70 31.30
CA LEU A 36 23.60 13.79 30.29
C LEU A 36 23.19 12.44 30.90
N ALA A 37 23.97 11.89 31.83
CA ALA A 37 23.63 10.66 32.54
C ALA A 37 22.37 10.83 33.37
N THR A 38 22.26 11.93 34.12
CA THR A 38 21.07 12.24 34.93
C THR A 38 19.84 12.44 34.04
N ILE A 39 19.97 13.18 32.94
CA ILE A 39 18.88 13.36 31.97
C ILE A 39 18.47 12.01 31.35
N ALA A 40 19.45 11.17 30.96
CA ALA A 40 19.17 9.85 30.45
C ALA A 40 18.47 8.95 31.48
N LEU A 41 18.89 8.99 32.74
CA LEU A 41 18.25 8.23 33.82
C LEU A 41 16.81 8.70 34.06
N LEU A 42 16.57 10.01 34.06
CA LEU A 42 15.24 10.59 34.21
C LEU A 42 14.30 10.20 33.06
N LEU A 43 14.80 10.22 31.82
CA LEU A 43 14.05 9.81 30.63
C LEU A 43 13.80 8.29 30.55
N ALA A 44 14.52 7.49 31.33
CA ALA A 44 14.26 6.06 31.45
C ALA A 44 13.02 5.76 32.33
N ILE A 45 12.58 6.71 33.16
CA ILE A 45 11.39 6.55 34.00
C ILE A 45 10.12 6.74 33.13
N PRO A 46 9.13 5.83 33.23
CA PRO A 46 7.89 5.96 32.48
C PRO A 46 7.18 7.30 32.72
N ASN A 47 6.53 7.83 31.68
CA ASN A 47 5.79 9.11 31.63
C ASN A 47 6.58 10.42 31.86
N ILE A 48 7.82 10.38 32.37
CA ILE A 48 8.62 11.59 32.61
C ILE A 48 9.04 12.28 31.29
N ALA A 49 9.30 11.51 30.24
CA ALA A 49 9.67 12.10 28.94
C ALA A 49 8.51 12.89 28.31
N ALA A 50 7.26 12.43 28.49
CA ALA A 50 6.08 13.15 28.02
C ALA A 50 5.89 14.48 28.77
N VAL A 51 6.09 14.48 30.10
CA VAL A 51 6.05 15.68 30.95
C VAL A 51 7.14 16.68 30.55
N LEU A 52 8.38 16.20 30.33
CA LEU A 52 9.48 17.03 29.86
C LEU A 52 9.22 17.61 28.46
N MET A 53 8.66 16.82 27.53
CA MET A 53 8.33 17.33 26.20
C MET A 53 7.25 18.41 26.24
N MET A 54 6.21 18.25 27.07
CA MET A 54 5.19 19.28 27.26
C MET A 54 5.75 20.54 27.95
N ALA A 55 6.66 20.38 28.91
CA ALA A 55 7.19 21.49 29.71
C ALA A 55 8.27 22.32 29.00
N THR A 56 8.96 21.78 27.98
CA THR A 56 10.21 22.37 27.45
C THR A 56 10.09 23.13 26.12
N LEU A 57 8.88 23.32 25.57
CA LEU A 57 8.55 24.28 24.47
C LEU A 57 9.65 24.45 23.38
N GLY A 58 10.23 23.35 22.88
CA GLY A 58 11.23 23.37 21.79
C GLY A 58 12.61 22.79 22.13
N LEU A 59 12.95 22.62 23.41
CA LEU A 59 14.17 21.88 23.84
C LEU A 59 13.98 20.35 23.87
N GLY A 60 12.77 19.86 23.56
CA GLY A 60 12.45 18.44 23.50
C GLY A 60 13.41 17.68 22.59
N LEU A 61 13.58 18.08 21.33
CA LEU A 61 14.40 17.35 20.35
C LEU A 61 15.86 17.09 20.80
N PRO A 62 16.61 18.10 21.31
CA PRO A 62 17.94 17.87 21.91
C PRO A 62 17.92 16.94 23.14
N LEU A 63 16.89 17.04 23.99
CA LEU A 63 16.72 16.20 25.17
C LEU A 63 16.39 14.74 24.80
N LEU A 64 15.64 14.50 23.73
CA LEU A 64 15.32 13.15 23.25
C LEU A 64 16.55 12.42 22.69
N GLY A 65 17.51 13.17 22.14
CA GLY A 65 18.81 12.65 21.71
C GLY A 65 19.82 12.43 22.84
N ALA A 66 19.53 12.86 24.07
CA ALA A 66 20.48 12.83 25.19
C ALA A 66 20.99 11.42 25.50
N GLY A 67 20.10 10.41 25.42
CA GLY A 67 20.49 9.00 25.60
C GLY A 67 21.50 8.52 24.55
N ALA A 68 21.28 8.85 23.27
CA ALA A 68 22.22 8.53 22.20
C ALA A 68 23.55 9.28 22.36
N VAL A 69 23.51 10.59 22.64
CA VAL A 69 24.71 11.42 22.86
C VAL A 69 25.51 10.91 24.06
N PHE A 70 24.84 10.51 25.15
CA PHE A 70 25.47 9.94 26.33
C PHE A 70 26.19 8.62 26.00
N LEU A 71 25.54 7.70 25.29
CA LEU A 71 26.13 6.43 24.86
C LEU A 71 27.38 6.66 23.98
N TYR A 72 27.30 7.57 23.02
CA TYR A 72 28.45 7.93 22.19
C TYR A 72 29.56 8.62 22.99
N GLY A 73 29.22 9.48 23.94
CA GLY A 73 30.17 10.12 24.84
C GLY A 73 30.93 9.12 25.70
N LEU A 74 30.23 8.14 26.29
CA LEU A 74 30.85 7.04 27.05
C LEU A 74 31.79 6.20 26.17
N ALA A 75 31.37 5.86 24.95
CA ALA A 75 32.19 5.11 24.00
C ALA A 75 33.46 5.87 23.64
N ALA A 76 33.34 7.17 23.31
CA ALA A 76 34.48 8.04 22.99
C ALA A 76 35.50 8.08 24.12
N LEU A 77 35.05 8.21 25.37
CA LEU A 77 35.92 8.24 26.54
C LEU A 77 36.57 6.89 26.82
N GLY A 78 35.82 5.79 26.70
CA GLY A 78 36.34 4.44 26.83
C GLY A 78 37.47 4.17 25.83
N GLY A 79 37.22 4.47 24.55
CA GLY A 79 38.22 4.35 23.48
C GLY A 79 39.44 5.25 23.72
N ALA A 80 39.23 6.52 24.07
CA ALA A 80 40.32 7.44 24.36
C ALA A 80 41.20 7.00 25.55
N ARG A 81 40.61 6.34 26.56
CA ARG A 81 41.35 5.78 27.71
C ARG A 81 42.14 4.52 27.34
N LEU A 82 41.54 3.62 26.56
CA LEU A 82 42.18 2.38 26.09
C LEU A 82 43.45 2.68 25.28
N PHE A 83 43.35 3.61 24.32
CA PHE A 83 44.48 4.03 23.48
C PHE A 83 45.36 5.12 24.13
N GLY A 84 44.99 5.60 25.31
CA GLY A 84 45.68 6.67 26.01
C GLY A 84 46.89 6.25 26.83
N ARG A 85 47.09 4.95 27.02
CA ARG A 85 48.25 4.37 27.74
C ARG A 85 49.59 4.59 27.03
N THR A 86 49.57 4.86 25.72
CA THR A 86 50.77 5.07 24.89
C THR A 86 51.22 6.53 24.78
N GLY A 87 50.57 7.47 25.49
CA GLY A 87 50.99 8.87 25.61
C GLY A 87 50.73 9.78 24.40
N ARG A 88 50.38 9.26 23.23
CA ARG A 88 50.15 10.08 22.02
C ARG A 88 48.71 10.59 21.94
N ARG A 89 48.54 11.93 21.85
CA ARG A 89 47.23 12.60 21.74
C ARG A 89 46.42 12.16 20.51
N SER A 90 47.09 11.91 19.39
CA SER A 90 46.46 11.42 18.15
C SER A 90 45.83 10.04 18.31
N LEU A 91 46.49 9.11 19.02
CA LEU A 91 45.97 7.77 19.29
C LEU A 91 44.72 7.81 20.18
N ARG A 92 44.63 8.76 21.12
CA ARG A 92 43.43 8.95 21.96
C ARG A 92 42.23 9.41 21.14
N LEU A 93 42.42 10.36 20.23
CA LEU A 93 41.36 10.85 19.36
C LEU A 93 40.89 9.77 18.38
N LEU A 94 41.83 9.03 17.78
CA LEU A 94 41.51 7.90 16.92
C LEU A 94 40.77 6.79 17.67
N GLY A 95 41.25 6.42 18.86
CA GLY A 95 40.61 5.40 19.70
C GLY A 95 39.19 5.79 20.13
N GLY A 96 38.97 7.05 20.52
CA GLY A 96 37.64 7.55 20.83
C GLY A 96 36.72 7.59 19.61
N GLY A 97 37.22 8.06 18.47
CA GLY A 97 36.47 8.08 17.20
C GLY A 97 36.07 6.68 16.73
N LEU A 98 37.00 5.73 16.78
CA LEU A 98 36.74 4.32 16.43
C LEU A 98 35.72 3.67 17.37
N ALA A 99 35.77 3.96 18.68
CA ALA A 99 34.79 3.44 19.63
C ALA A 99 33.38 4.00 19.37
N VAL A 100 33.25 5.29 19.05
CA VAL A 100 31.97 5.89 18.64
C VAL A 100 31.47 5.26 17.36
N LEU A 101 32.33 5.10 16.35
CA LEU A 101 31.97 4.46 15.09
C LEU A 101 31.52 3.01 15.31
N ALA A 102 32.21 2.27 16.17
CA ALA A 102 31.84 0.90 16.53
C ALA A 102 30.45 0.84 17.19
N VAL A 103 30.15 1.72 18.15
CA VAL A 103 28.81 1.78 18.77
C VAL A 103 27.74 2.24 17.78
N ALA A 104 28.07 3.15 16.86
CA ALA A 104 27.14 3.65 15.86
C ALA A 104 26.80 2.61 14.79
N VAL A 105 27.75 1.74 14.42
CA VAL A 105 27.60 0.83 13.27
C VAL A 105 27.38 -0.62 13.70
N ALA A 106 28.12 -1.13 14.69
CA ALA A 106 28.14 -2.56 15.01
C ALA A 106 26.77 -3.13 15.40
N PRO A 107 25.91 -2.46 16.21
CA PRO A 107 24.59 -2.99 16.54
C PRO A 107 23.69 -3.12 15.31
N GLY A 108 23.66 -2.11 14.45
CA GLY A 108 22.90 -2.15 13.21
C GLY A 108 23.45 -3.17 12.21
N ALA A 109 24.78 -3.25 12.07
CA ALA A 109 25.44 -4.23 11.22
C ALA A 109 25.18 -5.67 11.68
N LEU A 110 25.20 -5.93 13.00
CA LEU A 110 24.87 -7.22 13.57
C LEU A 110 23.40 -7.59 13.32
N SER A 111 22.49 -6.63 13.51
CA SER A 111 21.05 -6.82 13.23
C SER A 111 20.80 -7.13 11.75
N GLN A 112 21.48 -6.43 10.84
CA GLN A 112 21.42 -6.70 9.41
C GLN A 112 22.02 -8.06 9.03
N TRP A 113 23.14 -8.45 9.65
CA TRP A 113 23.72 -9.78 9.45
C TRP A 113 22.75 -10.88 9.90
N GLN A 114 22.12 -10.73 11.06
CA GLN A 114 21.08 -11.66 11.53
C GLN A 114 19.86 -11.69 10.61
N ALA A 115 19.45 -10.55 10.03
CA ALA A 115 18.39 -10.51 9.03
C ALA A 115 18.77 -11.29 7.75
N ARG A 116 20.04 -11.25 7.32
CA ARG A 116 20.53 -12.07 6.20
C ARG A 116 20.60 -13.56 6.54
N VAL A 117 20.95 -13.91 7.79
CA VAL A 117 20.90 -15.31 8.24
C VAL A 117 19.45 -15.81 8.21
N LEU A 118 18.49 -15.02 8.70
CA LEU A 118 17.07 -15.35 8.57
C LEU A 118 16.64 -15.49 7.11
N GLU A 119 17.08 -14.58 6.23
CA GLU A 119 16.83 -14.68 4.79
C GLU A 119 17.34 -15.99 4.20
N GLN A 120 18.57 -16.41 4.54
CA GLN A 120 19.13 -17.68 4.08
C GLN A 120 18.32 -18.88 4.58
N LYS A 121 17.86 -18.86 5.84
CA LYS A 121 16.99 -19.91 6.37
C LYS A 121 15.66 -20.00 5.62
N LEU A 122 15.01 -18.87 5.38
CA LEU A 122 13.76 -18.83 4.61
C LEU A 122 13.97 -19.38 3.21
N ARG A 123 15.04 -18.92 2.53
CA ARG A 123 15.41 -19.39 1.19
C ARG A 123 15.78 -20.87 1.13
N ALA A 124 16.30 -21.45 2.22
CA ALA A 124 16.60 -22.88 2.27
C ALA A 124 15.33 -23.75 2.21
N ALA A 125 14.18 -23.21 2.62
CA ALA A 125 12.88 -23.86 2.52
C ALA A 125 12.11 -23.50 1.24
N ASP A 126 12.70 -22.68 0.35
CA ASP A 126 12.07 -22.29 -0.89
C ASP A 126 12.07 -23.45 -1.91
N VAL A 127 10.95 -23.59 -2.60
CA VAL A 127 10.80 -24.52 -3.72
C VAL A 127 10.51 -23.71 -4.98
N ALA A 128 11.18 -24.02 -6.08
CA ALA A 128 10.85 -23.47 -7.38
C ALA A 128 11.18 -24.49 -8.46
N ARG A 129 10.14 -25.03 -9.10
CA ARG A 129 10.23 -25.99 -10.20
C ARG A 129 9.55 -25.38 -11.42
N MET A 130 10.26 -25.40 -12.54
CA MET A 130 9.68 -24.99 -13.82
C MET A 130 8.61 -26.00 -14.24
N LEU A 131 7.49 -25.50 -14.76
CA LEU A 131 6.39 -26.33 -15.24
C LEU A 131 6.65 -26.73 -16.69
N GLN A 132 6.55 -28.03 -16.99
CA GLN A 132 6.55 -28.57 -18.35
C GLN A 132 5.55 -29.74 -18.42
N PRO A 133 4.38 -29.58 -19.07
CA PRO A 133 3.88 -28.37 -19.75
C PRO A 133 3.44 -27.26 -18.77
N LEU A 134 3.32 -26.02 -19.27
CA LEU A 134 2.72 -24.91 -18.52
C LEU A 134 1.23 -25.15 -18.27
N ALA A 135 0.73 -24.74 -17.11
CA ALA A 135 -0.68 -24.79 -16.81
C ALA A 135 -1.47 -23.76 -17.65
N LYS A 136 -2.59 -24.17 -18.23
CA LYS A 136 -3.47 -23.30 -19.03
C LYS A 136 -4.49 -22.55 -18.20
N THR A 137 -4.67 -22.93 -16.96
CA THR A 137 -5.68 -22.36 -16.08
C THR A 137 -5.08 -22.09 -14.71
N VAL A 138 -5.31 -20.87 -14.18
CA VAL A 138 -4.68 -20.42 -12.93
C VAL A 138 -5.74 -19.92 -11.96
N GLU A 139 -5.68 -20.37 -10.71
CA GLU A 139 -6.46 -19.83 -9.60
C GLU A 139 -5.53 -19.11 -8.62
N LEU A 140 -5.78 -17.82 -8.38
CA LEU A 140 -5.08 -16.99 -7.41
C LEU A 140 -5.97 -16.83 -6.18
N ARG A 141 -5.49 -17.28 -5.02
CA ARG A 141 -6.19 -17.17 -3.74
C ARG A 141 -5.49 -16.14 -2.88
N GLU A 142 -6.16 -15.01 -2.70
CA GLU A 142 -5.68 -13.85 -1.98
C GLU A 142 -6.34 -13.79 -0.59
N PRO A 143 -5.57 -13.61 0.50
CA PRO A 143 -6.14 -13.36 1.80
C PRO A 143 -6.70 -11.92 1.82
N PHE A 144 -7.93 -11.74 2.27
CA PHE A 144 -8.53 -10.41 2.44
C PHE A 144 -7.88 -9.71 3.64
N ILE A 145 -6.75 -9.04 3.41
CA ILE A 145 -6.09 -8.23 4.45
C ILE A 145 -5.87 -6.82 3.91
N SER A 146 -6.84 -5.95 4.17
CA SER A 146 -6.85 -4.51 3.83
C SER A 146 -5.81 -3.69 4.61
N VAL A 147 -5.02 -4.29 5.50
CA VAL A 147 -4.17 -3.60 6.49
C VAL A 147 -2.66 -3.82 6.25
N LEU A 148 -2.27 -4.61 5.24
CA LEU A 148 -0.86 -4.87 4.96
C LEU A 148 -0.35 -3.96 3.83
N PRO A 149 0.67 -3.11 4.06
CA PRO A 149 1.06 -2.03 3.16
C PRO A 149 1.78 -2.46 1.87
N SER A 150 1.79 -3.75 1.51
CA SER A 150 2.56 -4.25 0.37
C SER A 150 2.10 -5.65 -0.09
N ALA A 151 0.79 -5.89 -0.28
CA ALA A 151 0.31 -7.14 -0.88
C ALA A 151 1.10 -7.45 -2.18
N PRO A 152 1.51 -8.71 -2.43
CA PRO A 152 2.16 -9.06 -3.70
C PRO A 152 1.18 -8.94 -4.89
N PHE A 153 -0.11 -8.80 -4.59
CA PHE A 153 -1.19 -8.50 -5.51
C PHE A 153 -1.44 -6.99 -5.55
N GLU A 154 -1.66 -6.46 -6.75
CA GLU A 154 -2.05 -5.07 -6.93
C GLU A 154 -3.43 -4.79 -6.28
N THR A 155 -3.73 -3.53 -5.99
CA THR A 155 -5.06 -3.12 -5.50
C THR A 155 -6.18 -3.43 -6.50
N GLU A 156 -5.82 -3.64 -7.77
CA GLU A 156 -6.72 -4.09 -8.81
C GLU A 156 -6.87 -5.63 -8.81
N PRO A 157 -8.11 -6.16 -8.80
CA PRO A 157 -8.36 -7.61 -8.74
C PRO A 157 -7.56 -8.43 -9.74
N CYS A 158 -7.57 -8.11 -11.04
CA CYS A 158 -6.63 -8.69 -12.01
C CYS A 158 -5.57 -7.63 -12.36
N GLY A 159 -4.50 -7.61 -11.57
CA GLY A 159 -3.37 -6.71 -11.75
C GLY A 159 -2.53 -7.03 -12.99
N ARG A 160 -1.38 -6.36 -13.10
CA ARG A 160 -0.44 -6.43 -14.23
C ARG A 160 -0.01 -7.85 -14.58
N GLU A 161 0.40 -8.66 -13.62
CA GLU A 161 0.86 -10.03 -13.86
C GLU A 161 -0.28 -10.95 -14.34
N CYS A 162 -1.47 -10.82 -13.75
CA CYS A 162 -2.68 -11.53 -14.18
C CYS A 162 -3.04 -11.16 -15.64
N ARG A 163 -3.03 -9.86 -15.97
CA ARG A 163 -3.28 -9.39 -17.34
C ARG A 163 -2.24 -9.93 -18.30
N ALA A 164 -0.97 -9.94 -17.92
CA ALA A 164 0.09 -10.41 -18.78
C ALA A 164 -0.01 -11.91 -19.09
N LEU A 165 -0.40 -12.73 -18.11
CA LEU A 165 -0.69 -14.17 -18.30
C LEU A 165 -1.78 -14.42 -19.35
N LEU A 166 -2.86 -13.64 -19.29
CA LEU A 166 -3.98 -13.75 -20.22
C LEU A 166 -3.63 -13.20 -21.61
N MET A 167 -2.96 -12.04 -21.67
CA MET A 167 -2.66 -11.34 -22.92
C MET A 167 -1.56 -12.02 -23.74
N SER A 168 -0.65 -12.75 -23.09
CA SER A 168 0.37 -13.56 -23.75
C SER A 168 -0.20 -14.79 -24.47
N GLY A 169 -1.40 -15.24 -24.06
CA GLY A 169 -2.02 -16.49 -24.50
C GLY A 169 -1.41 -17.75 -23.86
N GLU A 170 -0.53 -17.61 -22.86
CA GLU A 170 0.00 -18.75 -22.12
C GLU A 170 -1.08 -19.40 -21.24
N VAL A 171 -1.99 -18.59 -20.71
CA VAL A 171 -3.12 -18.98 -19.85
C VAL A 171 -4.45 -18.58 -20.52
N GLU A 172 -5.43 -19.48 -20.48
CA GLU A 172 -6.77 -19.29 -21.05
C GLU A 172 -7.66 -18.46 -20.13
N TRP A 173 -7.62 -18.76 -18.82
CA TRP A 173 -8.34 -18.00 -17.81
C TRP A 173 -7.59 -17.95 -16.48
N VAL A 174 -7.80 -16.84 -15.76
CA VAL A 174 -7.33 -16.64 -14.39
C VAL A 174 -8.54 -16.42 -13.50
N ARG A 175 -8.66 -17.21 -12.43
CA ARG A 175 -9.70 -17.04 -11.41
C ARG A 175 -9.07 -16.46 -10.16
N ILE A 176 -9.67 -15.44 -9.59
CA ILE A 176 -9.16 -14.74 -8.41
C ILE A 176 -10.19 -14.88 -7.31
N ILE A 177 -9.78 -15.50 -6.21
CA ILE A 177 -10.59 -15.72 -5.03
C ILE A 177 -10.03 -14.86 -3.92
N ARG A 178 -10.81 -13.87 -3.47
CA ARG A 178 -10.48 -13.08 -2.28
C ARG A 178 -11.16 -13.71 -1.08
N GLN A 179 -10.37 -14.34 -0.22
CA GLN A 179 -10.83 -15.01 1.00
C GLN A 179 -11.09 -13.97 2.08
N ALA A 180 -12.36 -13.68 2.36
CA ALA A 180 -12.71 -12.84 3.50
C ALA A 180 -12.33 -13.51 4.83
N THR A 181 -12.08 -12.71 5.86
CA THR A 181 -11.86 -13.22 7.23
C THR A 181 -13.12 -13.87 7.84
N GLN A 182 -14.28 -13.71 7.19
CA GLN A 182 -15.54 -14.40 7.51
C GLN A 182 -15.90 -15.36 6.36
N ALA A 183 -16.32 -16.58 6.72
CA ALA A 183 -16.54 -17.71 5.82
C ALA A 183 -17.55 -17.47 4.68
N ASP A 184 -18.43 -16.47 4.78
CA ASP A 184 -19.53 -16.23 3.82
C ASP A 184 -19.26 -15.13 2.79
N LEU A 185 -18.05 -14.57 2.74
CA LEU A 185 -17.72 -13.43 1.88
C LEU A 185 -16.59 -13.72 0.87
N GLU A 186 -16.39 -15.00 0.52
CA GLU A 186 -15.50 -15.36 -0.59
C GLU A 186 -16.03 -14.76 -1.90
N SER A 187 -15.27 -13.83 -2.49
CA SER A 187 -15.57 -13.32 -3.82
C SER A 187 -14.63 -13.96 -4.83
N ALA A 188 -15.18 -14.81 -5.69
CA ALA A 188 -14.47 -15.41 -6.82
C ALA A 188 -14.83 -14.69 -8.12
N THR A 189 -13.84 -14.21 -8.86
CA THR A 189 -14.01 -13.56 -10.16
C THR A 189 -13.10 -14.22 -11.18
N ARG A 190 -13.65 -14.61 -12.33
CA ARG A 190 -12.86 -15.16 -13.43
C ARG A 190 -12.60 -14.11 -14.49
N PHE A 191 -11.39 -14.13 -15.03
CA PHE A 191 -10.94 -13.30 -16.12
C PHE A 191 -10.50 -14.17 -17.28
N ARG A 192 -10.75 -13.70 -18.50
CA ARG A 192 -10.28 -14.32 -19.74
C ARG A 192 -9.81 -13.25 -20.72
N MET A 193 -8.94 -13.63 -21.64
CA MET A 193 -8.58 -12.79 -22.76
C MET A 193 -9.71 -12.80 -23.81
N ALA A 194 -9.97 -11.64 -24.40
CA ALA A 194 -10.85 -11.48 -25.55
C ALA A 194 -10.14 -10.62 -26.61
N ALA A 195 -10.61 -10.74 -27.85
CA ALA A 195 -10.04 -10.03 -28.98
C ALA A 195 -11.12 -9.40 -29.87
N GLY A 196 -10.71 -8.37 -30.60
CA GLY A 196 -11.51 -7.67 -31.60
C GLY A 196 -12.80 -7.06 -31.04
N ALA A 197 -13.92 -7.32 -31.71
CA ALA A 197 -15.24 -6.76 -31.36
C ALA A 197 -15.73 -7.15 -29.95
N ALA A 198 -15.16 -8.19 -29.35
CA ALA A 198 -15.47 -8.55 -27.97
C ALA A 198 -14.88 -7.57 -26.94
N CYS A 199 -14.00 -6.65 -27.34
CA CYS A 199 -13.42 -5.60 -26.49
C CYS A 199 -14.23 -4.29 -26.60
N PRO A 200 -15.08 -3.96 -25.61
CA PRO A 200 -16.04 -2.85 -25.73
C PRO A 200 -15.42 -1.46 -25.91
N ALA A 201 -14.19 -1.27 -25.44
CA ALA A 201 -13.44 -0.02 -25.51
C ALA A 201 -12.35 -0.01 -26.60
N ALA A 202 -12.38 -0.95 -27.55
CA ALA A 202 -11.48 -0.90 -28.70
C ALA A 202 -11.75 0.40 -29.49
N GLU A 203 -10.70 1.16 -29.78
CA GLU A 203 -10.84 2.39 -30.57
C GLU A 203 -11.25 2.05 -32.01
N ALA A 204 -12.00 2.96 -32.65
CA ALA A 204 -12.38 2.82 -34.05
C ALA A 204 -11.12 2.67 -34.92
N GLY A 205 -10.96 1.52 -35.58
CA GLY A 205 -9.78 1.18 -36.39
C GLY A 205 -8.88 0.09 -35.81
N GLN A 206 -9.00 -0.26 -34.53
CA GLN A 206 -8.24 -1.37 -33.91
C GLN A 206 -8.94 -2.74 -34.01
N GLY A 207 -10.11 -2.78 -34.67
CA GLY A 207 -11.20 -3.74 -34.45
C GLY A 207 -10.92 -5.25 -34.55
N ALA A 208 -9.79 -5.67 -35.15
CA ALA A 208 -9.40 -7.10 -35.20
C ALA A 208 -8.18 -7.43 -34.30
N GLU A 209 -7.32 -6.45 -34.03
CA GLU A 209 -6.06 -6.66 -33.29
C GLU A 209 -6.17 -6.29 -31.80
N ALA A 210 -7.22 -5.54 -31.43
CA ALA A 210 -7.47 -5.18 -30.04
C ALA A 210 -7.57 -6.44 -29.16
N ARG A 211 -6.77 -6.49 -28.09
CA ARG A 211 -6.84 -7.53 -27.06
C ARG A 211 -7.18 -6.89 -25.73
N CYS A 212 -8.04 -7.54 -24.97
CA CYS A 212 -8.45 -7.05 -23.66
C CYS A 212 -8.71 -8.20 -22.70
N VAL A 213 -8.70 -7.88 -21.40
CA VAL A 213 -9.07 -8.82 -20.34
C VAL A 213 -10.49 -8.49 -19.89
N LEU A 214 -11.36 -9.48 -19.96
CA LEU A 214 -12.78 -9.37 -19.61
C LEU A 214 -13.13 -10.24 -18.41
N VAL A 215 -14.13 -9.80 -17.65
CA VAL A 215 -14.79 -10.64 -16.65
C VAL A 215 -15.57 -11.74 -17.35
N ALA A 216 -15.49 -12.97 -16.84
CA ALA A 216 -16.16 -14.14 -17.38
C ALA A 216 -17.00 -14.85 -16.32
N PRO A 217 -18.04 -15.62 -16.71
CA PRO A 217 -18.80 -16.43 -15.78
C PRO A 217 -17.90 -17.42 -15.04
N ASP A 218 -18.04 -17.45 -13.71
CA ASP A 218 -17.35 -18.42 -12.87
C ASP A 218 -18.19 -19.71 -12.77
N ASN A 219 -17.82 -20.72 -13.54
CA ASN A 219 -18.46 -22.05 -13.50
C ASN A 219 -17.85 -22.97 -12.42
N ARG A 220 -17.01 -22.44 -11.52
CA ARG A 220 -16.31 -23.20 -10.46
C ARG A 220 -15.42 -24.35 -10.97
N ALA A 221 -15.05 -24.34 -12.24
CA ALA A 221 -14.04 -25.27 -12.76
C ALA A 221 -12.73 -25.12 -11.99
N ARG A 222 -12.12 -26.25 -11.65
CA ARG A 222 -10.82 -26.30 -10.97
C ARG A 222 -9.73 -25.85 -11.94
N ALA A 223 -8.81 -25.02 -11.45
CA ALA A 223 -7.62 -24.64 -12.19
C ALA A 223 -6.55 -25.72 -12.10
N GLU A 224 -5.75 -25.84 -13.15
CA GLU A 224 -4.56 -26.69 -13.22
C GLU A 224 -3.47 -26.21 -12.26
N LEU A 225 -3.32 -24.90 -12.08
CA LEU A 225 -2.39 -24.30 -11.12
C LEU A 225 -3.15 -23.48 -10.08
N ILE A 226 -2.95 -23.80 -8.82
CA ILE A 226 -3.51 -23.05 -7.68
C ILE A 226 -2.36 -22.32 -6.99
N VAL A 227 -2.49 -21.01 -6.86
CA VAL A 227 -1.56 -20.14 -6.16
C VAL A 227 -2.24 -19.62 -4.90
N ASP A 228 -1.72 -20.01 -3.75
CA ASP A 228 -2.20 -19.59 -2.44
C ASP A 228 -1.22 -18.60 -1.80
N ALA A 229 -1.75 -17.46 -1.36
CA ALA A 229 -1.02 -16.54 -0.51
C ALA A 229 -1.53 -16.65 0.94
N THR A 230 -0.69 -17.15 1.82
CA THR A 230 -1.03 -17.35 3.23
C THR A 230 -0.35 -16.32 4.12
N PHE A 231 -1.08 -15.80 5.10
CA PHE A 231 -0.53 -14.96 6.13
C PHE A 231 0.06 -15.82 7.25
N LEU A 232 1.31 -15.55 7.63
CA LEU A 232 1.98 -16.21 8.73
C LEU A 232 2.07 -15.26 9.92
N GLY A 233 1.33 -15.57 10.98
CA GLY A 233 1.41 -14.80 12.23
C GLY A 233 2.79 -14.93 12.89
N ARG A 234 3.05 -14.08 13.90
CA ARG A 234 4.33 -14.07 14.65
C ARG A 234 4.70 -15.42 15.27
N ALA A 235 3.72 -16.28 15.56
CA ALA A 235 3.94 -17.60 16.13
C ALA A 235 4.63 -18.57 15.15
N ALA A 236 4.43 -18.39 13.84
CA ALA A 236 5.06 -19.22 12.81
C ALA A 236 6.59 -19.05 12.74
N PHE A 237 7.12 -18.01 13.39
CA PHE A 237 8.56 -17.70 13.47
C PHE A 237 9.09 -17.86 14.90
N ALA A 238 8.42 -18.64 15.75
CA ALA A 238 8.79 -18.80 17.15
C ALA A 238 10.20 -19.35 17.34
N ASP A 239 10.60 -20.33 16.52
CA ASP A 239 11.92 -20.97 16.60
C ASP A 239 13.08 -20.04 16.15
N ASP A 240 12.76 -19.00 15.39
CA ASP A 240 13.71 -17.97 14.96
C ASP A 240 13.72 -16.75 15.90
N ARG A 241 12.98 -16.80 17.01
CA ARG A 241 13.03 -15.75 18.03
C ARG A 241 14.31 -15.87 18.82
N SER A 242 15.26 -15.01 18.49
CA SER A 242 16.30 -14.68 19.45
C SER A 242 15.74 -13.69 20.48
N SER A 243 15.89 -14.01 21.76
CA SER A 243 15.63 -13.07 22.87
C SER A 243 16.68 -11.96 22.93
N ALA A 244 17.70 -11.99 22.06
CA ALA A 244 18.73 -10.97 22.04
C ALA A 244 18.13 -9.61 21.62
N PRO A 245 18.46 -8.53 22.34
CA PRO A 245 17.87 -7.20 22.12
C PRO A 245 18.23 -6.58 20.76
N LEU A 246 19.19 -7.14 20.02
CA LEU A 246 19.61 -6.70 18.69
C LEU A 246 19.07 -7.56 17.54
N ALA A 247 18.40 -8.68 17.87
CA ALA A 247 17.81 -9.56 16.88
C ALA A 247 16.70 -8.87 16.06
N PRO A 248 16.54 -9.23 14.78
CA PRO A 248 15.39 -8.82 13.98
C PRO A 248 14.09 -9.23 14.69
N ASN A 249 13.21 -8.27 14.94
CA ASN A 249 11.92 -8.57 15.55
C ASN A 249 10.91 -8.88 14.44
N VAL A 250 10.74 -10.16 14.10
CA VAL A 250 9.74 -10.59 13.12
C VAL A 250 8.35 -10.29 13.65
N ARG A 251 7.56 -9.54 12.88
CA ARG A 251 6.17 -9.19 13.23
C ARG A 251 5.18 -10.19 12.65
N TYR A 252 5.37 -10.47 11.38
CA TYR A 252 4.56 -11.37 10.57
C TYR A 252 5.37 -11.79 9.35
N GLY A 253 4.88 -12.81 8.66
CA GLY A 253 5.38 -13.20 7.36
C GLY A 253 4.25 -13.58 6.43
N ARG A 254 4.64 -13.96 5.22
CA ARG A 254 3.72 -14.37 4.16
C ARG A 254 4.35 -15.51 3.41
N ARG A 255 3.54 -16.47 2.97
CA ARG A 255 4.01 -17.56 2.14
C ARG A 255 3.17 -17.63 0.88
N LEU A 256 3.85 -17.63 -0.25
CA LEU A 256 3.26 -17.84 -1.57
C LEU A 256 3.57 -19.27 -1.98
N THR A 257 2.53 -20.06 -2.22
CA THR A 257 2.65 -21.45 -2.68
C THR A 257 1.91 -21.62 -3.98
N ALA A 258 2.53 -22.28 -4.96
CA ALA A 258 1.86 -22.72 -6.17
C ALA A 258 1.88 -24.24 -6.23
N THR A 259 0.72 -24.85 -6.50
CA THR A 259 0.51 -26.30 -6.49
C THR A 259 -0.26 -26.69 -7.74
N MET A 260 0.21 -27.73 -8.43
CA MET A 260 -0.51 -28.30 -9.57
C MET A 260 -1.72 -29.10 -9.08
N GLN A 261 -2.80 -29.09 -9.85
CA GLN A 261 -4.00 -29.85 -9.54
C GLN A 261 -3.66 -31.35 -9.41
N GLY A 262 -4.03 -31.94 -8.28
CA GLY A 262 -3.76 -33.35 -7.98
C GLY A 262 -2.34 -33.64 -7.44
N ALA A 263 -1.45 -32.65 -7.41
CA ALA A 263 -0.15 -32.78 -6.74
C ALA A 263 -0.29 -32.55 -5.23
N HIS A 264 0.49 -33.29 -4.44
CA HIS A 264 0.59 -33.08 -2.98
C HIS A 264 1.68 -32.06 -2.63
N ASP A 265 2.79 -32.06 -3.40
CA ASP A 265 3.89 -31.13 -3.18
C ASP A 265 3.73 -29.85 -4.01
N PRO A 266 4.08 -28.68 -3.44
CA PRO A 266 4.08 -27.44 -4.20
C PRO A 266 5.19 -27.46 -5.26
N VAL A 267 4.85 -26.94 -6.45
CA VAL A 267 5.83 -26.66 -7.50
C VAL A 267 6.59 -25.36 -7.25
N PHE A 268 6.01 -24.48 -6.44
CA PHE A 268 6.66 -23.27 -5.94
C PHE A 268 6.25 -23.01 -4.51
N ALA A 269 7.20 -22.64 -3.65
CA ALA A 269 6.93 -22.14 -2.32
C ALA A 269 8.00 -21.13 -1.97
N ARG A 270 7.60 -19.92 -1.57
CA ARG A 270 8.51 -18.92 -1.01
C ARG A 270 7.92 -18.22 0.18
N THR A 271 8.77 -17.85 1.13
CA THR A 271 8.36 -17.16 2.36
C THR A 271 9.04 -15.81 2.49
N GLU A 272 8.25 -14.77 2.73
CA GLU A 272 8.70 -13.44 3.11
C GLU A 272 8.46 -13.22 4.61
N ALA A 273 9.35 -12.46 5.25
CA ALA A 273 9.15 -11.97 6.61
C ALA A 273 9.24 -10.44 6.66
N SER A 274 8.35 -9.81 7.43
CA SER A 274 8.48 -8.41 7.83
C SER A 274 9.08 -8.35 9.22
N ALA A 275 10.28 -7.78 9.34
CA ALA A 275 10.98 -7.65 10.61
C ALA A 275 11.41 -6.21 10.88
N ASP A 276 11.42 -5.83 12.16
CA ASP A 276 11.99 -4.56 12.60
C ASP A 276 13.49 -4.77 12.88
N VAL A 277 14.36 -4.14 12.08
CA VAL A 277 15.83 -4.22 12.19
C VAL A 277 16.40 -2.93 12.78
N VAL A 278 17.51 -3.04 13.50
CA VAL A 278 18.19 -1.88 14.10
C VAL A 278 18.80 -0.99 13.01
N THR A 279 18.61 0.33 13.09
CA THR A 279 19.16 1.26 12.10
C THR A 279 20.66 1.45 12.19
N ILE A 280 21.25 1.92 11.09
CA ILE A 280 22.58 2.53 11.07
C ILE A 280 22.40 4.00 10.70
N PRO A 281 22.84 4.96 11.53
CA PRO A 281 23.49 4.76 12.83
C PRO A 281 22.54 4.19 13.89
N PHE A 282 23.12 3.50 14.88
CA PHE A 282 22.42 2.99 16.06
C PHE A 282 21.85 4.16 16.86
N LEU A 283 20.56 4.12 17.12
CA LEU A 283 19.89 5.17 17.87
C LEU A 283 19.07 4.55 18.98
N VAL A 284 19.14 5.15 20.16
CA VAL A 284 18.29 4.84 21.30
C VAL A 284 17.42 6.07 21.53
N TRP A 285 16.11 5.88 21.48
CA TRP A 285 15.12 6.95 21.51
C TRP A 285 14.08 6.67 22.58
N PRO A 286 13.57 7.68 23.30
CA PRO A 286 12.48 7.47 24.24
C PRO A 286 11.23 6.97 23.49
N SER A 287 10.73 5.81 23.89
CA SER A 287 9.48 5.27 23.40
C SER A 287 8.33 6.20 23.80
N SER A 288 7.58 6.67 22.82
CA SER A 288 6.33 7.41 23.04
C SER A 288 5.19 6.64 22.40
N ARG A 289 4.16 6.35 23.19
CA ARG A 289 2.86 5.87 22.71
C ARG A 289 1.82 6.88 23.17
N GLY A 290 1.51 7.85 22.31
CA GLY A 290 0.63 8.98 22.67
C GLY A 290 1.25 9.83 23.78
N MET A 291 0.51 10.02 24.88
CA MET A 291 0.95 10.79 26.06
C MET A 291 1.74 9.98 27.09
N SER A 292 1.96 8.68 26.85
CA SER A 292 2.76 7.82 27.73
C SER A 292 4.16 7.61 27.16
N SER A 293 5.19 7.68 28.02
CA SER A 293 6.55 7.28 27.66
C SER A 293 6.90 5.97 28.34
N GLY A 294 7.41 4.99 27.59
CA GLY A 294 7.76 3.65 28.08
C GLY A 294 9.23 3.46 28.44
N GLY A 295 9.99 4.55 28.61
CA GLY A 295 11.45 4.52 28.73
C GLY A 295 12.14 4.57 27.36
N TYR A 296 13.36 4.06 27.24
CA TYR A 296 14.11 4.03 25.98
C TYR A 296 13.86 2.76 25.16
N GLU A 297 13.65 2.93 23.87
CA GLU A 297 13.61 1.85 22.87
C GLU A 297 14.75 2.03 21.85
N ILE A 298 15.21 0.91 21.31
CA ILE A 298 16.15 0.91 20.18
C ILE A 298 15.36 1.30 18.94
N TRP A 299 15.83 2.32 18.23
CA TRP A 299 15.23 2.73 16.98
C TRP A 299 15.41 1.63 15.93
N ARG A 300 14.29 1.22 15.33
CA ARG A 300 14.24 0.16 14.34
C ARG A 300 13.47 0.62 13.12
N VAL A 301 13.93 0.19 11.96
CA VAL A 301 13.21 0.37 10.70
C VAL A 301 12.61 -0.96 10.28
N ARG A 302 11.42 -0.89 9.71
CA ARG A 302 10.79 -2.06 9.13
C ARG A 302 11.53 -2.43 7.85
N GLN A 303 11.98 -3.68 7.78
CA GLN A 303 12.59 -4.26 6.60
C GLN A 303 11.77 -5.48 6.16
N THR A 304 11.57 -5.59 4.85
CA THR A 304 11.02 -6.81 4.22
C THR A 304 12.19 -7.72 3.87
N ILE A 305 12.18 -8.94 4.39
CA ILE A 305 13.21 -9.96 4.21
C ILE A 305 12.65 -11.01 3.24
N ALA A 306 13.44 -11.36 2.21
CA ALA A 306 13.02 -12.23 1.11
C ALA A 306 11.68 -11.78 0.47
N PRO A 307 11.61 -10.58 -0.13
CA PRO A 307 10.36 -10.03 -0.65
C PRO A 307 9.72 -10.94 -1.70
N LEU A 308 8.41 -11.14 -1.58
CA LEU A 308 7.63 -11.94 -2.52
C LEU A 308 7.20 -11.12 -3.75
N SER A 309 7.15 -11.78 -4.90
CA SER A 309 6.67 -11.20 -6.14
C SER A 309 5.99 -12.26 -7.01
N LEU A 310 4.77 -11.97 -7.46
CA LEU A 310 4.08 -12.82 -8.45
C LEU A 310 4.89 -12.91 -9.75
N ALA A 311 5.53 -11.82 -10.16
CA ALA A 311 6.33 -11.82 -11.37
C ALA A 311 7.53 -12.79 -11.28
N GLN A 312 8.21 -12.80 -10.13
CA GLN A 312 9.30 -13.75 -9.90
C GLN A 312 8.79 -15.19 -9.82
N MET A 313 7.63 -15.42 -9.19
CA MET A 313 7.02 -16.75 -9.13
C MET A 313 6.68 -17.26 -10.53
N PHE A 314 5.89 -16.51 -11.31
CA PHE A 314 5.50 -16.93 -12.65
C PHE A 314 6.70 -17.06 -13.60
N GLY A 315 7.71 -16.20 -13.46
CA GLY A 315 8.99 -16.36 -14.16
C GLY A 315 9.69 -17.68 -13.80
N ALA A 316 9.76 -18.03 -12.52
CA ALA A 316 10.36 -19.30 -12.06
C ALA A 316 9.56 -20.55 -12.49
N LEU A 317 8.23 -20.42 -12.62
CA LEU A 317 7.35 -21.47 -13.12
C LEU A 317 7.44 -21.66 -14.65
N GLY A 318 8.06 -20.73 -15.37
CA GLY A 318 8.28 -20.83 -16.83
C GLY A 318 7.42 -19.90 -17.70
N TYR A 319 6.61 -19.00 -17.12
CA TYR A 319 5.79 -18.01 -17.86
C TYR A 319 6.60 -16.78 -18.31
N ALA A 320 7.77 -17.02 -18.91
CA ALA A 320 8.73 -15.96 -19.24
C ALA A 320 8.14 -14.91 -20.20
N ARG A 321 7.35 -15.35 -21.20
CA ARG A 321 6.72 -14.44 -22.17
C ARG A 321 5.69 -13.54 -21.49
N SER A 322 4.86 -14.10 -20.62
CA SER A 322 3.92 -13.31 -19.82
C SER A 322 4.65 -12.29 -18.96
N MET A 323 5.76 -12.67 -18.32
CA MET A 323 6.48 -11.75 -17.43
C MET A 323 7.22 -10.65 -18.18
N GLU A 324 7.64 -10.89 -19.43
CA GLU A 324 8.17 -9.82 -20.28
C GLU A 324 7.06 -8.83 -20.66
N LEU A 325 5.89 -9.33 -21.06
CA LEU A 325 4.72 -8.50 -21.36
C LEU A 325 4.26 -7.70 -20.13
N ALA A 326 4.36 -8.27 -18.92
CA ALA A 326 4.01 -7.56 -17.69
C ALA A 326 4.80 -6.25 -17.53
N LYS A 327 6.07 -6.20 -17.97
CA LYS A 327 6.91 -4.99 -17.87
C LYS A 327 6.42 -3.84 -18.75
N THR A 328 5.72 -4.15 -19.86
CA THR A 328 5.22 -3.14 -20.80
C THR A 328 3.78 -2.71 -20.49
N LEU A 329 3.04 -3.50 -19.70
CA LEU A 329 1.69 -3.17 -19.30
C LEU A 329 1.67 -2.06 -18.25
N SER A 330 0.89 -1.01 -18.50
CA SER A 330 0.70 0.07 -17.54
C SER A 330 -0.06 -0.42 -16.31
N GLN A 331 0.26 0.13 -15.13
CA GLN A 331 -0.50 -0.12 -13.90
C GLN A 331 -1.86 0.60 -13.85
N GLY A 332 -2.23 1.28 -14.95
CA GLY A 332 -3.34 2.23 -14.98
C GLY A 332 -3.02 3.50 -14.20
N SER A 333 -3.72 4.60 -14.51
CA SER A 333 -3.60 5.82 -13.71
C SER A 333 -4.24 5.60 -12.34
N ALA A 334 -3.53 5.96 -11.26
CA ALA A 334 -4.09 6.02 -9.91
C ALA A 334 -4.93 7.29 -9.68
N ASN A 335 -4.80 8.29 -10.57
CA ASN A 335 -5.55 9.53 -10.48
C ASN A 335 -7.00 9.32 -10.90
N ILE A 336 -7.93 9.62 -10.00
CA ILE A 336 -9.37 9.50 -10.26
C ILE A 336 -9.89 10.57 -11.21
N HIS A 337 -9.13 11.63 -11.46
CA HIS A 337 -9.51 12.73 -12.34
C HIS A 337 -9.21 12.45 -13.82
N ASP A 338 -8.38 11.47 -14.12
CA ASP A 338 -8.08 11.09 -15.50
C ASP A 338 -9.28 10.32 -16.09
N PRO A 339 -9.54 10.46 -17.41
CA PRO A 339 -10.58 9.67 -18.06
C PRO A 339 -10.35 8.16 -17.85
N PRO A 340 -11.43 7.35 -17.78
CA PRO A 340 -11.29 5.91 -17.57
C PRO A 340 -10.51 5.29 -18.72
N ALA A 341 -9.41 4.61 -18.41
CA ALA A 341 -8.63 3.86 -19.39
C ALA A 341 -9.48 2.72 -20.00
N PRO A 342 -9.19 2.27 -21.23
CA PRO A 342 -9.94 1.22 -21.91
C PRO A 342 -10.13 -0.04 -21.07
N GLU A 343 -9.15 -0.43 -20.25
CA GLU A 343 -9.23 -1.61 -19.38
C GLU A 343 -10.27 -1.45 -18.26
N VAL A 344 -10.46 -0.23 -17.76
CA VAL A 344 -11.48 0.07 -16.73
C VAL A 344 -12.87 -0.04 -17.34
N VAL A 345 -13.05 0.50 -18.56
CA VAL A 345 -14.30 0.41 -19.31
C VAL A 345 -14.63 -1.05 -19.64
N ASN A 346 -13.68 -1.80 -20.21
CA ASN A 346 -13.85 -3.20 -20.59
C ASN A 346 -14.28 -4.08 -19.41
N ARG A 347 -13.72 -3.85 -18.21
CA ARG A 347 -14.09 -4.61 -17.00
C ARG A 347 -15.47 -4.25 -16.47
N ALA A 348 -15.82 -2.97 -16.46
CA ALA A 348 -17.15 -2.53 -16.05
C ALA A 348 -18.23 -3.09 -17.00
N VAL A 349 -18.01 -3.00 -18.31
CA VAL A 349 -18.95 -3.52 -19.32
C VAL A 349 -19.05 -5.04 -19.24
N SER A 350 -17.93 -5.76 -19.19
CA SER A 350 -17.96 -7.24 -19.10
C SER A 350 -18.56 -7.78 -17.80
N ALA A 351 -18.42 -7.05 -16.68
CA ALA A 351 -19.14 -7.40 -15.45
C ALA A 351 -20.66 -7.28 -15.65
N LEU A 352 -21.13 -6.25 -16.35
CA LEU A 352 -22.54 -6.09 -16.71
C LEU A 352 -23.02 -7.09 -17.76
N ASP A 353 -22.13 -7.60 -18.62
CA ASP A 353 -22.42 -8.64 -19.62
C ASP A 353 -22.55 -10.04 -19.04
N LEU A 354 -22.28 -10.23 -17.75
CA LEU A 354 -22.46 -11.53 -17.11
C LEU A 354 -23.93 -11.98 -17.19
N PRO A 355 -24.20 -13.28 -17.42
CA PRO A 355 -25.55 -13.83 -17.49
C PRO A 355 -26.42 -13.42 -16.30
N ALA A 356 -27.69 -13.12 -16.53
CA ALA A 356 -28.59 -12.56 -15.51
C ALA A 356 -28.74 -13.44 -14.24
N ASN A 357 -28.55 -14.76 -14.37
CA ASN A 357 -28.56 -15.71 -13.26
C ASN A 357 -27.28 -15.70 -12.41
N VAL A 358 -26.23 -14.99 -12.83
CA VAL A 358 -24.99 -14.82 -12.05
C VAL A 358 -25.14 -13.61 -11.12
N ALA A 359 -25.12 -13.87 -9.81
CA ALA A 359 -25.12 -12.83 -8.80
C ALA A 359 -23.82 -12.01 -8.83
N PHE A 360 -23.92 -10.70 -8.57
CA PHE A 360 -22.75 -9.84 -8.49
C PHE A 360 -22.04 -10.02 -7.16
N ASN A 361 -20.75 -10.31 -7.23
CA ASN A 361 -19.88 -10.29 -6.06
C ASN A 361 -19.34 -8.86 -5.84
N ARG A 362 -18.63 -8.65 -4.74
CA ARG A 362 -18.01 -7.37 -4.39
C ARG A 362 -17.05 -6.84 -5.47
N THR A 363 -16.31 -7.72 -6.13
CA THR A 363 -15.35 -7.36 -7.19
C THR A 363 -16.06 -6.83 -8.45
N HIS A 364 -17.17 -7.45 -8.86
CA HIS A 364 -17.99 -6.96 -9.98
C HIS A 364 -18.51 -5.55 -9.69
N LEU A 365 -19.01 -5.32 -8.47
CA LEU A 365 -19.45 -4.00 -8.02
C LEU A 365 -18.28 -3.01 -7.99
N GLU A 366 -17.08 -3.43 -7.58
CA GLU A 366 -15.89 -2.57 -7.54
C GLU A 366 -15.50 -2.07 -8.94
N PHE A 367 -15.59 -2.92 -9.97
CA PHE A 367 -15.28 -2.50 -11.35
C PHE A 367 -16.24 -1.42 -11.85
N VAL A 368 -17.53 -1.62 -11.64
CA VAL A 368 -18.55 -0.64 -12.03
C VAL A 368 -18.36 0.67 -11.26
N ASN A 369 -18.16 0.60 -9.94
CA ASN A 369 -17.96 1.79 -9.11
C ASN A 369 -16.66 2.53 -9.42
N ARG A 370 -15.57 1.83 -9.76
CA ARG A 370 -14.31 2.44 -10.16
C ARG A 370 -14.46 3.18 -11.49
N TRP A 371 -15.24 2.64 -12.41
CA TRP A 371 -15.61 3.35 -13.65
C TRP A 371 -16.44 4.60 -13.34
N ILE A 372 -17.52 4.49 -12.55
CA ILE A 372 -18.35 5.64 -12.16
C ILE A 372 -17.50 6.75 -11.51
N ALA A 373 -16.64 6.39 -10.56
CA ALA A 373 -15.80 7.34 -9.83
C ALA A 373 -14.90 8.20 -10.75
N ARG A 374 -14.41 7.64 -11.86
CA ARG A 374 -13.60 8.39 -12.85
C ARG A 374 -14.45 9.23 -13.78
N VAL A 375 -15.54 8.64 -14.25
CA VAL A 375 -16.46 9.28 -15.19
C VAL A 375 -17.14 10.52 -14.59
N VAL A 376 -17.34 10.54 -13.27
CA VAL A 376 -17.80 11.72 -12.51
C VAL A 376 -16.88 12.94 -12.68
N TRP A 377 -15.64 12.77 -13.12
CA TRP A 377 -14.72 13.87 -13.40
C TRP A 377 -14.52 14.14 -14.90
N THR A 378 -14.85 13.19 -15.77
CA THR A 378 -14.77 13.35 -17.23
C THR A 378 -15.89 14.25 -17.75
N LYS A 379 -15.55 15.32 -18.48
CA LYS A 379 -16.51 16.25 -19.10
C LYS A 379 -16.05 16.67 -20.50
N PRO A 380 -16.94 16.65 -21.53
CA PRO A 380 -18.31 16.10 -21.51
C PRO A 380 -18.31 14.56 -21.46
N LEU A 381 -19.42 13.96 -21.01
CA LEU A 381 -19.59 12.50 -21.09
C LEU A 381 -19.96 12.09 -22.53
N PRO A 382 -19.22 11.20 -23.20
CA PRO A 382 -19.56 10.77 -24.55
C PRO A 382 -20.83 9.88 -24.56
N PRO A 383 -21.53 9.74 -25.71
CA PRO A 383 -22.78 8.98 -25.80
C PRO A 383 -22.66 7.53 -25.32
N GLN A 384 -21.55 6.85 -25.60
CA GLN A 384 -21.31 5.50 -25.07
C GLN A 384 -21.23 5.47 -23.54
N GLY A 385 -20.75 6.55 -22.92
CA GLY A 385 -20.76 6.72 -21.47
C GLY A 385 -22.17 6.83 -20.92
N VAL A 386 -23.03 7.63 -21.56
CA VAL A 386 -24.46 7.76 -21.20
C VAL A 386 -25.18 6.42 -21.31
N ALA A 387 -24.95 5.68 -22.39
CA ALA A 387 -25.53 4.34 -22.58
C ALA A 387 -25.10 3.37 -21.47
N LEU A 388 -23.83 3.43 -21.04
CA LEU A 388 -23.34 2.62 -19.93
C LEU A 388 -23.95 3.05 -18.57
N VAL A 389 -24.15 4.35 -18.33
CA VAL A 389 -24.90 4.84 -17.16
C VAL A 389 -26.33 4.29 -17.16
N ARG A 390 -27.04 4.35 -18.30
CA ARG A 390 -28.39 3.77 -18.45
C ARG A 390 -28.41 2.30 -18.06
N ARG A 391 -27.45 1.54 -18.59
CA ARG A 391 -27.33 0.11 -18.32
C ARG A 391 -27.07 -0.20 -16.85
N ILE A 392 -26.19 0.57 -16.21
CA ILE A 392 -25.91 0.47 -14.77
C ILE A 392 -27.17 0.77 -13.95
N LEU A 393 -27.88 1.84 -14.27
CA LEU A 393 -29.11 2.25 -13.59
C LEU A 393 -30.20 1.16 -13.63
N LEU A 394 -30.31 0.47 -14.75
CA LEU A 394 -31.32 -0.57 -14.97
C LEU A 394 -30.92 -1.96 -14.45
N GLU A 395 -29.65 -2.19 -14.12
CA GLU A 395 -29.12 -3.49 -13.69
C GLU A 395 -29.66 -3.90 -12.31
N PRO A 396 -30.55 -4.91 -12.22
CA PRO A 396 -31.17 -5.32 -10.94
C PRO A 396 -30.18 -5.92 -9.94
N ARG A 397 -29.04 -6.46 -10.39
CA ARG A 397 -28.02 -7.05 -9.51
C ARG A 397 -27.17 -6.01 -8.78
N MET A 398 -27.23 -4.75 -9.20
CA MET A 398 -26.52 -3.64 -8.57
C MET A 398 -27.29 -3.13 -7.34
N ALA A 399 -26.85 -3.54 -6.14
CA ALA A 399 -27.45 -3.09 -4.89
C ALA A 399 -26.89 -1.75 -4.37
N TRP A 400 -25.70 -1.34 -4.83
CA TRP A 400 -25.02 -0.13 -4.37
C TRP A 400 -24.28 0.58 -5.51
N PHE A 401 -24.44 1.91 -5.57
CA PHE A 401 -23.79 2.76 -6.57
C PHE A 401 -23.03 3.90 -5.89
N GLY A 402 -21.71 3.90 -6.00
CA GLY A 402 -20.89 5.02 -5.56
C GLY A 402 -21.01 6.19 -6.54
N ALA A 403 -21.47 7.35 -6.06
CA ALA A 403 -21.49 8.62 -6.81
C ALA A 403 -22.31 8.66 -8.12
N LEU A 404 -23.20 7.70 -8.34
CA LEU A 404 -24.07 7.67 -9.52
C LEU A 404 -25.05 8.86 -9.55
N ASP A 405 -25.51 9.33 -8.39
CA ASP A 405 -26.30 10.56 -8.21
C ASP A 405 -25.65 11.77 -8.91
N ARG A 406 -24.32 11.88 -8.83
CA ARG A 406 -23.57 12.97 -9.47
C ARG A 406 -23.54 12.87 -10.99
N LEU A 407 -23.69 11.67 -11.56
CA LEU A 407 -23.83 11.50 -13.01
C LEU A 407 -25.26 11.78 -13.45
N LEU A 408 -26.26 11.29 -12.71
CA LEU A 408 -27.67 11.44 -13.05
C LEU A 408 -28.17 12.88 -12.99
N THR A 409 -27.46 13.77 -12.28
CA THR A 409 -27.77 15.20 -12.19
C THR A 409 -27.11 16.06 -13.29
N ARG A 410 -26.32 15.47 -14.18
CA ARG A 410 -25.63 16.20 -15.25
C ARG A 410 -26.58 16.56 -16.41
N PRO A 411 -26.42 17.74 -17.04
CA PRO A 411 -27.32 18.20 -18.10
C PRO A 411 -27.27 17.32 -19.35
N GLU A 412 -26.14 16.67 -19.65
CA GLU A 412 -26.00 15.75 -20.78
C GLU A 412 -26.52 14.32 -20.50
N VAL A 413 -26.72 13.96 -19.22
CA VAL A 413 -27.13 12.61 -18.80
C VAL A 413 -28.60 12.59 -18.38
N ALA A 414 -29.00 13.53 -17.54
CA ALA A 414 -30.32 13.54 -16.90
C ALA A 414 -31.48 13.48 -17.89
N PRO A 415 -31.53 14.28 -18.97
CA PRO A 415 -32.64 14.24 -19.93
C PRO A 415 -32.76 12.88 -20.63
N SER A 416 -31.62 12.27 -20.97
CA SER A 416 -31.56 10.99 -21.68
C SER A 416 -32.04 9.81 -20.83
N LEU A 417 -31.93 9.90 -19.49
CA LEU A 417 -32.27 8.82 -18.56
C LEU A 417 -33.56 9.09 -17.76
N LEU A 418 -34.16 10.26 -17.91
CA LEU A 418 -35.36 10.65 -17.17
C LEU A 418 -36.53 9.67 -17.34
N PRO A 419 -36.83 9.18 -18.56
CA PRO A 419 -37.86 8.16 -18.75
C PRO A 419 -37.58 6.87 -17.96
N ASP A 420 -36.34 6.36 -18.00
CA ASP A 420 -35.95 5.14 -17.29
C ASP A 420 -36.03 5.30 -15.76
N MET A 421 -35.63 6.47 -15.26
CA MET A 421 -35.75 6.79 -13.84
C MET A 421 -37.22 6.76 -13.39
N LEU A 422 -38.12 7.35 -14.16
CA LEU A 422 -39.56 7.32 -13.87
C LEU A 422 -40.14 5.90 -13.97
N ASP A 423 -39.73 5.11 -14.97
CA ASP A 423 -40.11 3.70 -15.10
C ASP A 423 -39.71 2.88 -13.86
N LEU A 424 -38.49 3.08 -13.36
CA LEU A 424 -38.00 2.42 -12.13
C LEU A 424 -38.82 2.80 -10.90
N LEU A 425 -39.23 4.06 -10.78
CA LEU A 425 -40.02 4.54 -9.63
C LEU A 425 -41.47 4.06 -9.65
N GLU A 426 -42.03 3.83 -10.84
CA GLU A 426 -43.38 3.25 -11.00
C GLU A 426 -43.38 1.74 -10.72
N THR A 427 -42.35 1.03 -11.19
CA THR A 427 -42.31 -0.44 -11.13
C THR A 427 -41.69 -0.98 -9.85
N ARG A 428 -40.83 -0.22 -9.17
CA ARG A 428 -40.12 -0.68 -7.97
C ARG A 428 -40.50 0.13 -6.74
N LYS A 429 -40.86 -0.57 -5.66
CA LYS A 429 -41.05 0.04 -4.35
C LYS A 429 -39.70 0.51 -3.79
N LEU A 430 -39.68 1.71 -3.19
CA LEU A 430 -38.53 2.14 -2.40
C LEU A 430 -38.40 1.24 -1.18
N THR A 431 -37.24 0.60 -1.06
CA THR A 431 -36.86 -0.20 0.09
C THR A 431 -35.47 0.24 0.54
N ALA A 432 -35.08 -0.06 1.77
CA ALA A 432 -33.74 0.23 2.28
C ALA A 432 -32.62 -0.43 1.46
N ALA A 433 -32.95 -1.46 0.66
CA ALA A 433 -32.01 -2.23 -0.15
C ALA A 433 -31.98 -1.82 -1.64
N ASN A 434 -32.86 -0.92 -2.10
CA ASN A 434 -32.97 -0.55 -3.51
C ASN A 434 -32.39 0.85 -3.79
N ASP A 435 -31.06 0.90 -3.94
CA ASP A 435 -30.33 2.15 -4.17
C ASP A 435 -30.71 2.83 -5.50
N ALA A 436 -31.09 2.08 -6.54
CA ALA A 436 -31.43 2.66 -7.85
C ALA A 436 -32.68 3.56 -7.78
N THR A 437 -33.73 3.11 -7.08
CA THR A 437 -34.96 3.89 -6.83
C THR A 437 -34.64 5.14 -6.01
N ARG A 438 -33.83 5.00 -4.94
CA ARG A 438 -33.41 6.15 -4.11
C ARG A 438 -32.63 7.18 -4.92
N LEU A 439 -31.65 6.74 -5.71
CA LEU A 439 -30.80 7.62 -6.52
C LEU A 439 -31.60 8.30 -7.64
N SER A 440 -32.57 7.61 -8.23
CA SER A 440 -33.50 8.20 -9.21
C SER A 440 -34.30 9.35 -8.60
N LEU A 441 -34.79 9.20 -7.35
CA LEU A 441 -35.47 10.31 -6.65
C LEU A 441 -34.54 11.49 -6.37
N ILE A 442 -33.30 11.23 -5.93
CA ILE A 442 -32.29 12.28 -5.70
C ILE A 442 -32.00 13.03 -7.00
N ALA A 443 -31.82 12.32 -8.10
CA ALA A 443 -31.57 12.91 -9.41
C ALA A 443 -32.75 13.76 -9.90
N LEU A 444 -33.99 13.27 -9.79
CA LEU A 444 -35.19 14.03 -10.17
C LEU A 444 -35.40 15.28 -9.30
N ARG A 445 -35.05 15.23 -8.01
CA ARG A 445 -35.03 16.42 -7.15
C ARG A 445 -34.01 17.46 -7.60
N GLY A 446 -32.87 17.02 -8.14
CA GLY A 446 -31.85 17.90 -8.71
C GLY A 446 -32.14 18.42 -10.13
N ALA A 447 -33.05 17.79 -10.88
CA ALA A 447 -33.36 18.17 -12.25
C ALA A 447 -34.05 19.55 -12.34
N SER A 448 -33.81 20.28 -13.43
CA SER A 448 -34.45 21.57 -13.67
C SER A 448 -35.93 21.40 -14.03
N VAL A 449 -36.74 22.44 -13.77
CA VAL A 449 -38.17 22.46 -14.15
C VAL A 449 -38.33 22.18 -15.66
N SER A 450 -37.50 22.80 -16.50
CA SER A 450 -37.52 22.60 -17.95
C SER A 450 -37.26 21.15 -18.38
N GLN A 451 -36.43 20.40 -17.65
CA GLN A 451 -36.16 18.98 -17.93
C GLN A 451 -37.32 18.07 -17.51
N LEU A 452 -38.03 18.45 -16.44
CA LEU A 452 -39.14 17.68 -15.88
C LEU A 452 -40.48 17.97 -16.58
N GLU A 453 -40.61 19.15 -17.19
CA GLU A 453 -41.82 19.63 -17.86
C GLU A 453 -42.43 18.64 -18.86
N PRO A 454 -41.65 17.99 -19.75
CA PRO A 454 -42.19 16.98 -20.69
C PRO A 454 -42.84 15.78 -19.99
N HIS A 455 -42.55 15.57 -18.71
CA HIS A 455 -43.02 14.44 -17.91
C HIS A 455 -44.02 14.86 -16.81
N ARG A 456 -44.48 16.13 -16.80
CA ARG A 456 -45.39 16.69 -15.77
C ARG A 456 -46.58 15.80 -15.46
N ALA A 457 -47.31 15.35 -16.50
CA ALA A 457 -48.50 14.52 -16.32
C ALA A 457 -48.19 13.18 -15.64
N ARG A 458 -47.05 12.56 -16.00
CA ARG A 458 -46.59 11.30 -15.42
C ARG A 458 -46.22 11.47 -13.94
N ILE A 459 -45.44 12.51 -13.64
CA ILE A 459 -45.03 12.89 -12.28
C ILE A 459 -46.27 13.13 -11.40
N ALA A 460 -47.27 13.86 -11.90
CA ALA A 460 -48.51 14.12 -11.19
C ALA A 460 -49.31 12.83 -10.87
N ARG A 461 -49.37 11.88 -11.80
CA ARG A 461 -50.01 10.56 -11.55
C ARG A 461 -49.30 9.78 -10.45
N MET A 462 -47.96 9.75 -10.47
CA MET A 462 -47.18 9.07 -9.43
C MET A 462 -47.33 9.75 -8.06
N ALA A 463 -47.42 11.08 -8.04
CA ALA A 463 -47.65 11.88 -6.82
C ALA A 463 -49.03 11.67 -6.20
N ALA A 464 -50.03 11.27 -7.00
CA ALA A 464 -51.38 10.94 -6.54
C ALA A 464 -51.50 9.53 -5.93
N GLY A 465 -50.48 8.69 -6.07
CA GLY A 465 -50.44 7.35 -5.49
C GLY A 465 -50.24 7.32 -3.97
N HIS A 466 -49.96 6.14 -3.43
CA HIS A 466 -49.68 5.93 -2.01
C HIS A 466 -48.29 5.30 -1.81
N GLY A 467 -47.62 5.68 -0.72
CA GLY A 467 -46.31 5.13 -0.31
C GLY A 467 -45.13 6.11 -0.48
N PRO A 468 -43.92 5.69 -0.10
CA PRO A 468 -42.76 6.59 0.02
C PRO A 468 -42.32 7.22 -1.31
N ASN A 469 -42.55 6.54 -2.44
CA ASN A 469 -42.32 7.14 -3.76
C ASN A 469 -43.29 8.30 -4.02
N ALA A 470 -44.58 8.14 -3.67
CA ALA A 470 -45.59 9.17 -3.91
C ALA A 470 -45.28 10.45 -3.11
N ASP A 471 -44.80 10.33 -1.88
CA ASP A 471 -44.39 11.46 -1.03
C ASP A 471 -43.27 12.28 -1.68
N ALA A 472 -42.22 11.62 -2.16
CA ALA A 472 -41.13 12.28 -2.89
C ALA A 472 -41.60 12.87 -4.22
N MET A 473 -42.52 12.20 -4.92
CA MET A 473 -43.08 12.73 -6.18
C MET A 473 -44.01 13.94 -5.95
N ARG A 474 -44.68 14.07 -4.80
CA ARG A 474 -45.46 15.27 -4.45
C ARG A 474 -44.59 16.51 -4.33
N GLU A 475 -43.41 16.39 -3.74
CA GLU A 475 -42.41 17.47 -3.67
C GLU A 475 -41.95 17.89 -5.08
N ILE A 476 -41.66 16.93 -5.96
CA ILE A 476 -41.26 17.20 -7.34
C ILE A 476 -42.41 17.83 -8.13
N ALA A 477 -43.64 17.32 -7.98
CA ALA A 477 -44.83 17.86 -8.64
C ALA A 477 -45.13 19.30 -8.20
N ALA A 478 -44.88 19.65 -6.92
CA ALA A 478 -45.07 21.00 -6.42
C ALA A 478 -44.14 22.02 -7.11
N ARG A 479 -42.92 21.61 -7.49
CA ARG A 479 -41.97 22.45 -8.23
C ARG A 479 -42.37 22.74 -9.68
N LEU A 480 -43.32 21.96 -10.23
CA LEU A 480 -43.85 22.13 -11.57
C LEU A 480 -45.10 23.01 -11.63
N ARG A 481 -45.67 23.36 -10.47
CA ARG A 481 -46.78 24.32 -10.37
C ARG A 481 -46.22 25.73 -10.37
#